data_AF-A0A397U9X3-F1
#
_entry.id   AF-A0A397U9X3-F1
#
_cell.length_a   1.000
_cell.length_b   1.000
_cell.length_c   1.000
_cell.angle_alpha   90.00
_cell.angle_beta   90.00
_cell.angle_gamma   90.00
#
_symmetry.space_group_name_H-M   'P 1'
#
loop_
_entity.id
_entity.type
_entity.pdbx_description
1 polymer ?
#
loop_
_entity_poly.entity_id
_entity_poly.type
_entity_poly.pdbx_seq_one_letter_code
_entity_poly.pdbx_strand_id
1 'polypeptide(L)'
;MASSVEPSGGLLKLDNQKCARVPTGYLSAQLKKENLVQELKDRNIKTDEKAKKDDLVKILEEELNKETLKIKLGIGWALIEVQKFEKKGASKRMTSKVRTLLEEYFLAGNINKSDHYTSQDMYQELQNCAQKGKIDTNEIPKFTTIQNWINRYSKEHRKELAKDKTSLPSQVNT
;
A
#
# COMPACT_ATOMS: atom_id res chain seq x y z
N MET A 1 -36.92 68.56 6.56
CA MET A 1 -35.53 68.87 6.14
C MET A 1 -34.83 67.57 5.85
N ALA A 2 -34.30 67.44 4.64
CA ALA A 2 -33.53 66.29 4.17
C ALA A 2 -32.08 66.33 4.71
N SER A 3 -31.53 65.14 4.95
CA SER A 3 -30.11 64.73 4.81
C SER A 3 -29.99 63.38 5.53
N SER A 4 -29.93 62.24 4.83
CA SER A 4 -28.74 61.69 4.14
C SER A 4 -27.57 61.50 5.12
N VAL A 5 -27.24 60.24 5.41
CA VAL A 5 -25.88 59.65 5.48
C VAL A 5 -26.03 58.17 5.88
N GLU A 6 -25.83 57.27 4.91
CA GLU A 6 -25.34 55.92 5.13
C GLU A 6 -23.87 55.99 5.59
N PRO A 7 -23.39 55.01 6.38
CA PRO A 7 -22.17 54.35 5.93
C PRO A 7 -22.22 52.83 6.08
N SER A 8 -22.31 52.17 4.92
CA SER A 8 -21.28 51.26 4.41
C SER A 8 -20.13 50.87 5.36
N GLY A 9 -20.01 49.57 5.61
CA GLY A 9 -18.82 48.92 6.17
C GLY A 9 -19.23 47.55 6.72
N GLY A 10 -19.24 46.48 5.94
CA GLY A 10 -18.09 45.97 5.20
C GLY A 10 -17.87 44.53 5.67
N LEU A 11 -18.77 43.65 5.25
CA LEU A 11 -18.68 42.20 5.40
C LEU A 11 -17.28 41.78 4.91
N LEU A 12 -16.45 41.28 5.82
CA LEU A 12 -15.13 40.74 5.50
C LEU A 12 -15.32 39.58 4.51
N LYS A 13 -15.18 39.90 3.22
CA LYS A 13 -14.89 38.93 2.18
C LYS A 13 -13.61 38.24 2.61
N LEU A 14 -13.71 36.95 2.94
CA LEU A 14 -12.57 36.08 2.74
C LEU A 14 -12.22 36.19 1.26
N ASP A 15 -11.19 36.98 0.96
CA ASP A 15 -10.56 36.98 -0.34
C ASP A 15 -10.00 35.58 -0.56
N ASN A 16 -10.82 34.79 -1.26
CA ASN A 16 -10.49 33.51 -1.84
C ASN A 16 -9.56 33.78 -3.02
N GLN A 17 -8.36 34.29 -2.76
CA GLN A 17 -7.36 34.63 -3.76
C GLN A 17 -6.00 34.01 -3.43
N LYS A 18 -5.94 32.69 -3.57
CA LYS A 18 -4.93 31.99 -4.38
C LYS A 18 -5.18 30.48 -4.37
N CYS A 19 -6.32 30.05 -4.91
CA CYS A 19 -6.43 28.70 -5.43
C CYS A 19 -5.69 28.63 -6.78
N ALA A 20 -4.36 28.53 -6.71
CA ALA A 20 -3.53 28.04 -7.80
C ALA A 20 -2.26 27.43 -7.20
N ARG A 21 -2.40 26.23 -6.65
CA ARG A 21 -1.25 25.34 -6.49
C ARG A 21 -0.82 24.96 -7.90
N VAL A 22 0.12 25.70 -8.47
CA VAL A 22 0.72 25.36 -9.76
C VAL A 22 1.75 24.25 -9.47
N PRO A 23 1.52 22.99 -9.86
CA PRO A 23 2.55 21.97 -9.75
C PRO A 23 3.39 22.10 -11.00
N THR A 24 4.49 22.84 -10.95
CA THR A 24 5.28 23.03 -12.17
C THR A 24 6.76 23.19 -11.90
N GLY A 25 7.42 22.04 -11.74
CA GLY A 25 8.84 21.89 -12.06
C GLY A 25 9.17 22.16 -13.55
N TYR A 26 8.18 22.54 -14.36
CA TYR A 26 8.34 22.99 -15.75
C TYR A 26 8.31 24.52 -15.94
N LEU A 27 7.97 25.32 -14.91
CA LEU A 27 7.87 26.78 -15.04
C LEU A 27 9.19 27.52 -14.76
N SER A 28 10.15 26.90 -14.06
CA SER A 28 11.46 27.48 -13.73
C SER A 28 12.26 27.88 -14.97
N ALA A 29 12.20 27.08 -16.05
CA ALA A 29 12.91 27.33 -17.29
C ALA A 29 12.39 28.55 -18.09
N GLN A 30 11.11 28.90 -17.95
CA GLN A 30 10.45 29.98 -18.69
C GLN A 30 10.48 31.35 -17.98
N LEU A 31 10.95 31.41 -16.73
CA LEU A 31 11.00 32.66 -15.96
C LEU A 31 12.20 33.54 -16.33
N LYS A 32 12.04 34.87 -16.25
CA LYS A 32 13.13 35.85 -16.42
C LYS A 32 14.08 35.77 -15.21
N LYS A 33 15.39 36.04 -15.42
CA LYS A 33 16.43 35.93 -14.37
C LYS A 33 16.09 36.72 -13.11
N GLU A 34 15.49 37.90 -13.26
CA GLU A 34 15.06 38.77 -12.15
C GLU A 34 14.03 38.10 -11.23
N ASN A 35 13.02 37.42 -11.80
CA ASN A 35 11.99 36.73 -11.03
C ASN A 35 12.57 35.53 -10.26
N LEU A 36 13.53 34.81 -10.86
CA LEU A 36 14.23 33.70 -10.19
C LEU A 36 15.05 34.19 -9.01
N VAL A 37 15.74 35.33 -9.15
CA VAL A 37 16.53 35.93 -8.06
C VAL A 37 15.63 36.43 -6.92
N GLN A 38 14.45 36.97 -7.21
CA GLN A 38 13.47 37.37 -6.18
C GLN A 38 12.94 36.16 -5.41
N GLU A 39 12.51 35.10 -6.10
CA GLU A 39 12.02 33.86 -5.47
C GLU A 39 13.09 33.20 -4.57
N LEU A 40 14.36 33.27 -4.97
CA LEU A 40 15.49 32.79 -4.18
C LEU A 40 15.73 33.64 -2.92
N LYS A 41 15.58 34.97 -3.02
CA LYS A 41 15.66 35.88 -1.87
C LYS A 41 14.51 35.67 -0.90
N ASP A 42 13.29 35.47 -1.39
CA ASP A 42 12.10 35.18 -0.58
C ASP A 42 12.25 33.85 0.19
N ARG A 43 13.01 32.90 -0.36
CA ARG A 43 13.39 31.63 0.29
C ARG A 43 14.65 31.73 1.16
N ASN A 44 15.21 32.93 1.34
CA ASN A 44 16.42 33.23 2.11
C ASN A 44 17.68 32.48 1.64
N ILE A 45 17.79 32.23 0.33
CA ILE A 45 18.94 31.55 -0.27
C ILE A 45 19.93 32.63 -0.75
N LYS A 46 21.17 32.58 -0.27
CA LYS A 46 22.23 33.50 -0.71
C LYS A 46 22.67 33.08 -2.12
N THR A 47 22.45 33.95 -3.11
CA THR A 47 22.89 33.72 -4.49
C THR A 47 23.78 34.84 -4.98
N ASP A 48 24.88 34.49 -5.66
CA ASP A 48 25.75 35.46 -6.32
C ASP A 48 25.04 36.06 -7.54
N GLU A 49 24.93 37.39 -7.60
CA GLU A 49 24.19 38.12 -8.66
C GLU A 49 24.72 37.82 -10.09
N LYS A 50 25.97 37.31 -10.17
CA LYS A 50 26.68 36.91 -11.40
C LYS A 50 26.39 35.47 -11.86
N ALA A 51 25.65 34.67 -11.11
CA ALA A 51 25.34 33.29 -11.48
C ALA A 51 24.55 33.21 -12.81
N LYS A 52 24.80 32.14 -13.58
CA LYS A 52 24.08 31.88 -14.83
C LYS A 52 22.65 31.44 -14.50
N LYS A 53 21.73 31.69 -15.42
CA LYS A 53 20.31 31.37 -15.25
C LYS A 53 20.10 29.88 -14.91
N ASP A 54 20.86 29.01 -15.57
CA ASP A 54 20.72 27.55 -15.41
C ASP A 54 21.12 27.07 -14.01
N ASP A 55 22.14 27.69 -13.40
CA ASP A 55 22.56 27.37 -12.03
C ASP A 55 21.48 27.75 -11.01
N LEU A 56 20.82 28.88 -11.22
CA LEU A 56 19.72 29.35 -10.36
C LEU A 56 18.48 28.45 -10.48
N VAL A 57 18.17 27.96 -11.69
CA VAL A 57 17.06 27.02 -11.93
C VAL A 57 17.32 25.69 -11.23
N LYS A 58 18.54 25.16 -11.32
CA LYS A 58 18.92 23.91 -10.67
C LYS A 58 18.78 23.97 -9.14
N ILE A 59 19.24 25.06 -8.52
CA ILE A 59 19.13 25.27 -7.07
C ILE A 59 17.65 25.33 -6.65
N LEU A 60 16.82 26.06 -7.39
CA LEU A 60 15.38 26.15 -7.12
C LEU A 60 14.68 24.79 -7.23
N GLU A 61 15.03 23.98 -8.23
CA GLU A 61 14.48 22.64 -8.40
C GLU A 61 14.90 21.68 -7.28
N GLU A 62 16.16 21.75 -6.85
CA GLU A 62 16.66 20.96 -5.72
C GLU A 62 15.92 21.30 -4.42
N GLU A 63 15.69 22.59 -4.13
CA GLU A 63 14.95 23.02 -2.94
C GLU A 63 13.46 22.64 -3.00
N LEU A 64 12.80 22.82 -4.15
CA LEU A 64 11.41 22.41 -4.33
C LEU A 64 11.24 20.90 -4.17
N ASN A 65 12.21 20.10 -4.63
CA ASN A 65 12.24 18.67 -4.44
C ASN A 65 12.41 18.29 -2.95
N LYS A 66 13.26 19.00 -2.20
CA LYS A 66 13.41 18.80 -0.75
C LYS A 66 12.11 19.12 0.01
N GLU A 67 11.43 20.21 -0.33
CA GLU A 67 10.12 20.58 0.25
C GLU A 67 9.06 19.52 -0.07
N THR A 68 9.03 19.06 -1.32
CA THR A 68 8.11 18.00 -1.77
C THR A 68 8.37 16.68 -1.05
N LEU A 69 9.64 16.30 -0.84
CA LEU A 69 10.01 15.12 -0.07
C LEU A 69 9.62 15.24 1.40
N LYS A 70 9.83 16.40 2.04
CA LYS A 70 9.37 16.66 3.41
C LYS A 70 7.86 16.53 3.55
N ILE A 71 7.08 17.03 2.58
CA ILE A 71 5.62 16.88 2.57
C ILE A 71 5.23 15.41 2.37
N LYS A 72 5.85 14.70 1.42
CA LYS A 72 5.59 13.26 1.20
C LYS A 72 5.90 12.40 2.42
N LEU A 73 6.94 12.75 3.17
CA LEU A 73 7.33 12.05 4.40
C LEU A 73 6.47 12.46 5.61
N GLY A 74 6.02 13.72 5.68
CA GLY A 74 5.17 14.24 6.77
C GLY A 74 3.70 13.83 6.67
N ILE A 75 3.24 13.40 5.49
CA ILE A 75 1.95 12.73 5.32
C ILE A 75 2.11 11.32 5.91
N GLY A 76 1.86 11.18 7.23
CA GLY A 76 2.07 10.00 8.08
C GLY A 76 1.30 8.72 7.70
N TRP A 77 0.99 8.53 6.42
CA TRP A 77 0.46 7.31 5.82
C TRP A 77 1.56 6.31 5.44
N ALA A 78 2.79 6.77 5.19
CA ALA A 78 3.90 5.93 4.73
C ALA A 78 4.86 5.49 5.84
N LEU A 79 4.71 6.01 7.05
CA LEU A 79 5.53 5.59 8.19
C LEU A 79 4.95 4.29 8.76
N ILE A 80 5.65 3.18 8.52
CA ILE A 80 5.35 1.84 9.05
C ILE A 80 5.15 1.89 10.58
N GLU A 81 5.83 2.81 11.27
CA GLU A 81 5.72 3.06 12.71
C GLU A 81 4.36 3.67 13.15
N VAL A 82 3.64 4.35 12.24
CA VAL A 82 2.29 4.90 12.50
C VAL A 82 1.18 3.95 12.03
N GLN A 83 1.55 2.81 11.42
CA GLN A 83 0.62 1.79 11.00
C GLN A 83 -0.02 1.10 12.21
N LYS A 84 -1.13 1.66 12.67
CA LYS A 84 -2.01 1.03 13.65
C LYS A 84 -2.70 -0.13 12.95
N PHE A 85 -2.20 -1.34 13.14
CA PHE A 85 -3.01 -2.54 12.93
C PHE A 85 -4.09 -2.52 14.00
N GLU A 86 -5.17 -1.79 13.74
CA GLU A 86 -6.41 -2.01 14.45
C GLU A 86 -6.68 -3.50 14.38
N LYS A 87 -6.91 -4.12 15.55
CA LYS A 87 -7.12 -5.56 15.70
C LYS A 87 -8.30 -5.93 14.82
N LYS A 88 -8.00 -6.31 13.57
CA LYS A 88 -8.97 -6.74 12.57
C LYS A 88 -9.80 -7.79 13.27
N GLY A 89 -11.08 -7.49 13.48
CA GLY A 89 -11.95 -8.19 14.44
C GLY A 89 -11.71 -9.68 14.35
N ALA A 90 -11.64 -10.35 15.51
CA ALA A 90 -11.32 -11.76 15.64
C ALA A 90 -12.35 -12.64 14.91
N SER A 91 -12.29 -12.62 13.59
CA SER A 91 -13.08 -13.46 12.72
C SER A 91 -12.66 -14.87 13.06
N LYS A 92 -13.63 -15.72 13.42
CA LYS A 92 -13.40 -17.08 13.91
C LYS A 92 -12.43 -17.76 12.96
N ARG A 93 -11.20 -17.94 13.42
CA ARG A 93 -10.16 -18.58 12.63
C ARG A 93 -10.45 -20.07 12.57
N MET A 94 -10.15 -20.70 11.45
CA MET A 94 -10.17 -22.15 11.33
C MET A 94 -9.26 -22.74 12.40
N THR A 95 -9.75 -23.75 13.13
CA THR A 95 -9.00 -24.37 14.21
C THR A 95 -7.80 -25.13 13.64
N SER A 96 -6.78 -25.33 14.46
CA SER A 96 -5.58 -26.06 14.05
C SER A 96 -5.92 -27.47 13.57
N LYS A 97 -6.89 -28.13 14.22
CA LYS A 97 -7.36 -29.48 13.87
C LYS A 97 -7.90 -29.56 12.46
N VAL A 98 -8.81 -28.65 12.10
CA VAL A 98 -9.39 -28.59 10.76
C VAL A 98 -8.31 -28.30 9.71
N ARG A 99 -7.35 -27.42 10.02
CA ARG A 99 -6.24 -27.14 9.11
C ARG A 99 -5.39 -28.38 8.84
N THR A 100 -5.00 -29.11 9.89
CA THR A 100 -4.21 -30.34 9.76
C THR A 100 -4.93 -31.39 8.91
N LEU A 101 -6.24 -31.59 9.11
CA LEU A 101 -7.02 -32.51 8.28
C LEU A 101 -7.02 -32.09 6.80
N LEU A 102 -7.21 -30.81 6.51
CA LEU A 102 -7.16 -30.31 5.14
C LEU A 102 -5.79 -30.48 4.48
N GLU A 103 -4.70 -30.34 5.24
CA GLU A 103 -3.34 -30.59 4.79
C GLU A 103 -3.13 -32.08 4.45
N GLU A 104 -3.57 -32.99 5.32
CA GLU A 104 -3.51 -34.44 5.09
C GLU A 104 -4.24 -34.85 3.81
N TYR A 105 -5.48 -34.36 3.61
CA TYR A 105 -6.25 -34.65 2.40
C TYR A 105 -5.58 -34.09 1.14
N PHE A 106 -5.03 -32.89 1.22
CA PHE A 106 -4.35 -32.26 0.08
C PHE A 106 -3.09 -33.05 -0.32
N LEU A 107 -2.29 -33.47 0.66
CA LEU A 107 -1.05 -34.20 0.43
C LEU A 107 -1.29 -35.62 -0.09
N ALA A 108 -2.32 -36.32 0.41
CA ALA A 108 -2.72 -37.63 -0.10
C ALA A 108 -2.99 -37.59 -1.61
N GLY A 109 -3.70 -36.57 -2.06
CA GLY A 109 -3.99 -36.34 -3.47
C GLY A 109 -2.79 -35.94 -4.33
N ASN A 110 -1.70 -35.46 -3.73
CA ASN A 110 -0.46 -35.15 -4.44
C ASN A 110 0.42 -36.39 -4.64
N ILE A 111 0.27 -37.42 -3.79
CA ILE A 111 0.96 -38.71 -3.93
C ILE A 111 0.34 -39.52 -5.08
N ASN A 112 -1.00 -39.58 -5.12
CA ASN A 112 -1.76 -40.28 -6.15
C ASN A 112 -2.81 -39.36 -6.76
N LYS A 113 -2.76 -39.16 -8.08
CA LYS A 113 -3.75 -38.34 -8.80
C LYS A 113 -5.19 -38.87 -8.68
N SER A 114 -5.36 -40.18 -8.50
CA SER A 114 -6.67 -40.81 -8.28
C SER A 114 -7.26 -40.48 -6.90
N ASP A 115 -6.41 -40.12 -5.94
CA ASP A 115 -6.80 -39.80 -4.57
C ASP A 115 -6.89 -38.26 -4.37
N HIS A 116 -6.98 -37.50 -5.46
CA HIS A 116 -7.05 -36.04 -5.38
C HIS A 116 -8.38 -35.57 -4.82
N TYR A 117 -8.31 -35.01 -3.61
CA TYR A 117 -9.47 -34.44 -2.94
C TYR A 117 -9.87 -33.11 -3.57
N THR A 118 -11.09 -33.05 -4.13
CA THR A 118 -11.70 -31.77 -4.50
C THR A 118 -12.14 -31.01 -3.26
N SER A 119 -12.46 -29.72 -3.41
CA SER A 119 -13.02 -28.94 -2.30
C SER A 119 -14.32 -29.52 -1.75
N GLN A 120 -15.09 -30.23 -2.59
CA GLN A 120 -16.32 -30.90 -2.18
C GLN A 120 -16.00 -32.12 -1.32
N ASP A 121 -15.04 -32.94 -1.76
CA ASP A 121 -14.64 -34.14 -1.03
C ASP A 121 -14.09 -33.78 0.35
N MET A 122 -13.22 -32.76 0.43
CA MET A 122 -12.70 -32.25 1.71
C MET A 122 -13.82 -31.77 2.64
N TYR A 123 -14.85 -31.11 2.10
CA TYR A 123 -15.99 -30.66 2.89
C TYR A 123 -16.86 -31.81 3.40
N GLN A 124 -17.05 -32.86 2.59
CA GLN A 124 -17.77 -34.08 3.01
C GLN A 124 -16.99 -34.84 4.07
N GLU A 125 -15.67 -34.99 3.92
CA GLU A 125 -14.83 -35.66 4.91
C GLU A 125 -14.79 -34.93 6.26
N LEU A 126 -14.80 -33.59 6.25
CA LEU A 126 -14.94 -32.82 7.49
C LEU A 126 -16.30 -33.06 8.17
N GLN A 127 -17.39 -33.13 7.40
CA GLN A 127 -18.70 -33.50 7.95
C GLN A 127 -18.69 -34.92 8.53
N ASN A 128 -18.08 -35.88 7.84
CA ASN A 128 -17.90 -37.26 8.33
C ASN A 128 -17.08 -37.28 9.63
N CYS A 129 -16.03 -36.47 9.73
CA CYS A 129 -15.23 -36.33 10.94
C CYS A 129 -16.04 -35.75 12.10
N ALA A 130 -16.92 -34.79 11.83
CA ALA A 130 -17.78 -34.21 12.84
C ALA A 130 -18.86 -35.20 13.33
N GLN A 131 -19.46 -35.97 12.42
CA GLN A 131 -20.39 -37.05 12.77
C GLN A 131 -19.72 -38.13 13.63
N LYS A 132 -18.45 -38.44 13.35
CA LYS A 132 -17.63 -39.37 14.14
C LYS A 132 -17.12 -38.77 15.47
N GLY A 133 -17.45 -37.51 15.77
CA GLY A 133 -17.01 -36.82 16.99
C GLY A 133 -15.53 -36.45 17.03
N LYS A 134 -14.80 -36.53 15.91
CA LYS A 134 -13.38 -36.15 15.83
C LYS A 134 -13.17 -34.63 15.88
N ILE A 135 -14.13 -33.89 15.31
CA ILE A 135 -14.18 -32.42 15.32
C ILE A 135 -15.58 -31.94 15.73
N ASP A 136 -15.69 -30.74 16.27
CA ASP A 136 -16.99 -30.14 16.55
C ASP A 136 -17.64 -29.67 15.23
N THR A 137 -18.96 -29.81 15.12
CA THR A 137 -19.74 -29.34 13.97
C THR A 137 -19.61 -27.83 13.79
N ASN A 138 -19.42 -27.08 14.88
CA ASN A 138 -19.19 -25.63 14.84
C ASN A 138 -17.80 -25.24 14.33
N GLU A 139 -16.86 -26.19 14.26
CA GLU A 139 -15.51 -25.97 13.73
C GLU A 139 -15.45 -26.17 12.22
N ILE A 140 -16.48 -26.79 11.61
CA ILE A 140 -16.53 -27.00 10.17
C ILE A 140 -16.56 -25.62 9.47
N PRO A 141 -15.54 -25.29 8.67
CA PRO A 141 -15.48 -24.05 7.94
C PRO A 141 -16.48 -24.09 6.77
N LYS A 142 -16.91 -22.91 6.32
CA LYS A 142 -17.77 -22.80 5.14
C LYS A 142 -17.03 -23.37 3.92
N PHE A 143 -17.78 -23.96 3.00
CA PHE A 143 -17.25 -24.49 1.73
C PHE A 143 -16.36 -23.47 0.99
N THR A 144 -16.81 -22.21 0.88
CA THR A 144 -16.03 -21.13 0.24
C THR A 144 -14.70 -20.84 0.94
N THR A 145 -14.63 -21.08 2.25
CA THR A 145 -13.39 -20.92 3.03
C THR A 145 -12.40 -22.03 2.70
N ILE A 146 -12.89 -23.27 2.52
CA ILE A 146 -12.07 -24.41 2.08
C ILE A 146 -11.51 -24.15 0.68
N GLN A 147 -12.35 -23.72 -0.27
CA GLN A 147 -11.89 -23.37 -1.63
C GLN A 147 -10.78 -22.30 -1.60
N ASN A 148 -11.01 -21.22 -0.84
CA ASN A 148 -10.03 -20.15 -0.70
C ASN A 148 -8.74 -20.63 -0.02
N TRP A 149 -8.85 -21.53 0.95
CA TRP A 149 -7.70 -22.14 1.62
C TRP A 149 -6.89 -23.00 0.66
N ILE A 150 -7.53 -23.89 -0.12
CA ILE A 150 -6.87 -24.74 -1.13
C ILE A 150 -6.12 -23.87 -2.15
N ASN A 151 -6.75 -22.80 -2.66
CA ASN A 151 -6.11 -21.91 -3.62
C ASN A 151 -4.84 -21.24 -3.08
N ARG A 152 -4.87 -20.81 -1.81
CA ARG A 152 -3.71 -20.21 -1.13
C ARG A 152 -2.62 -21.24 -0.87
N TYR A 153 -3.00 -22.36 -0.25
CA TYR A 153 -2.09 -23.45 0.09
C TYR A 153 -1.38 -24.00 -1.15
N SER A 154 -2.12 -24.26 -2.22
CA SER A 154 -1.57 -24.70 -3.51
C SER A 154 -0.55 -23.72 -4.08
N LYS A 155 -0.81 -22.41 -3.96
CA LYS A 155 0.10 -21.36 -4.46
C LYS A 155 1.37 -21.29 -3.62
N GLU A 156 1.26 -21.41 -2.30
CA GLU A 156 2.40 -21.43 -1.38
C GLU A 156 3.27 -22.66 -1.62
N HIS A 157 2.65 -23.84 -1.68
CA HIS A 157 3.33 -25.10 -1.96
C HIS A 157 4.09 -25.10 -3.29
N ARG A 158 3.49 -24.55 -4.37
CA ARG A 158 4.20 -24.38 -5.66
C ARG A 158 5.41 -23.45 -5.57
N LYS A 159 5.34 -22.39 -4.75
CA LYS A 159 6.45 -21.46 -4.56
C LYS A 159 7.58 -22.10 -3.76
N GLU A 160 7.26 -22.90 -2.75
CA GLU A 160 8.25 -23.64 -1.96
C GLU A 160 9.01 -24.64 -2.83
N LEU A 161 8.27 -25.46 -3.59
CA LEU A 161 8.88 -26.39 -4.55
C LEU A 161 9.77 -25.69 -5.60
N ALA A 162 9.41 -24.46 -6.00
CA ALA A 162 10.23 -23.68 -6.93
C ALA A 162 11.52 -23.17 -6.27
N LYS A 163 11.48 -22.74 -5.01
CA LYS A 163 12.66 -22.31 -4.25
C LYS A 163 13.63 -23.47 -4.01
N ASP A 164 13.10 -24.64 -3.67
CA ASP A 164 13.92 -25.82 -3.38
C ASP A 164 14.64 -26.30 -4.66
N LYS A 165 13.96 -26.27 -5.81
CA LYS A 165 14.58 -26.59 -7.11
C LYS A 165 15.72 -25.65 -7.48
N THR A 166 15.66 -24.37 -7.08
CA THR A 166 16.72 -23.40 -7.35
C THR A 166 17.91 -23.48 -6.39
N SER A 167 17.82 -24.26 -5.31
CA SER A 167 18.88 -24.39 -4.28
C SER A 167 19.82 -25.59 -4.47
N LEU A 168 19.67 -26.39 -5.53
CA LEU A 168 20.60 -27.48 -5.82
C LEU A 168 21.86 -26.94 -6.54
N PRO A 169 23.06 -27.03 -5.95
CA PRO A 169 24.28 -26.69 -6.66
C PRO A 169 24.47 -27.68 -7.82
N SER A 170 24.65 -27.13 -9.01
CA SER A 170 25.05 -27.82 -10.22
C SER A 170 26.21 -28.75 -9.89
N GLN A 171 25.97 -30.07 -9.85
CA GLN A 171 27.06 -31.03 -9.93
C GLN A 171 27.62 -30.89 -11.34
N VAL A 172 28.73 -30.16 -11.42
CA VAL A 172 29.58 -30.02 -12.60
C VAL A 172 30.15 -31.39 -12.90
N ASN A 173 29.64 -32.02 -13.96
CA ASN A 173 30.28 -33.17 -14.57
C ASN A 173 31.62 -32.70 -15.18
N THR A 174 32.71 -33.31 -14.74
CA THR A 174 34.00 -33.38 -15.45
C THR A 174 34.33 -34.85 -15.64
#